data_AF-A0A944V397-F1
#
_entry.id   AF-A0A944V397-F1
#
_cell.length_a   1.000
_cell.length_b   1.000
_cell.length_c   1.000
_cell.angle_alpha   90.00
_cell.angle_beta   90.00
_cell.angle_gamma   90.00
#
_symmetry.space_group_name_H-M   'P 1'
#
loop_
_entity.id
_entity.type
_entity.pdbx_description
1 polymer ?
#
loop_
_entity_poly.entity_id
_entity_poly.type
_entity_poly.pdbx_seq_one_letter_code
_entity_poly.pdbx_strand_id
1 'polypeptide(L)' 'MNYAERLQNVTVLGAAGKMGSGILLLTAIEMVDLSFLPENKDKGFVLNAMDISDEALSGLMKYLKVQVT' A
#
# COMPACT_ATOMS: atom_id res chain seq x y z
N MET A 1 10.58 4.74 -16.84
CA MET A 1 9.98 4.51 -15.52
C MET A 1 10.86 5.12 -14.45
N ASN A 2 10.53 6.34 -14.04
CA ASN A 2 11.09 6.95 -12.82
C ASN A 2 10.51 6.27 -11.56
N TYR A 3 11.02 6.67 -10.40
CA TYR A 3 10.64 6.05 -9.14
C TYR A 3 9.13 6.16 -8.85
N ALA A 4 8.56 7.36 -8.98
CA ALA A 4 7.12 7.58 -8.79
C ALA A 4 6.25 6.74 -9.75
N GLU A 5 6.65 6.61 -11.02
CA GLU A 5 5.95 5.77 -12.01
C GLU A 5 5.93 4.28 -11.62
N ARG A 6 6.95 3.78 -10.92
CA ARG A 6 6.98 2.38 -10.46
C ARG A 6 6.02 2.11 -9.32
N LEU A 7 5.63 3.15 -8.57
CA LEU A 7 4.75 3.05 -7.42
C LEU A 7 3.30 3.44 -7.73
N GLN A 8 2.96 3.83 -8.97
CA GLN A 8 1.58 4.20 -9.30
C GLN A 8 0.58 3.03 -9.25
N ASN A 9 1.03 1.80 -9.48
CA ASN A 9 0.17 0.61 -9.51
C ASN A 9 0.90 -0.57 -8.87
N VAL A 10 0.65 -0.80 -7.57
CA VAL A 10 1.30 -1.86 -6.81
C VAL A 10 0.25 -2.82 -6.28
N THR A 11 0.51 -4.12 -6.38
CA THR A 11 -0.28 -5.16 -5.73
C THR A 11 0.63 -5.97 -4.82
N VAL A 12 0.28 -6.07 -3.55
CA VAL A 12 0.96 -6.95 -2.59
C VAL A 12 0.21 -8.27 -2.54
N LEU A 13 0.89 -9.36 -2.90
CA LEU A 13 0.37 -10.73 -2.81
C LEU A 13 0.74 -11.34 -1.45
N GLY A 14 -0.23 -11.97 -0.77
CA GLY A 14 -0.07 -12.40 0.61
C GLY A 14 -0.07 -11.21 1.58
N ALA A 15 -0.87 -10.19 1.28
CA ALA A 15 -0.87 -8.91 1.99
C ALA A 15 -1.27 -9.00 3.46
N ALA A 16 -2.04 -10.02 3.88
CA ALA A 16 -2.42 -10.23 5.26
C ALA A 16 -1.41 -11.06 6.06
N GLY A 17 -0.37 -11.60 5.41
CA GLY A 17 0.75 -12.24 6.08
C GLY A 17 1.61 -11.25 6.89
N LYS A 18 2.45 -11.77 7.78
CA LYS A 18 3.33 -10.97 8.64
C LYS A 18 4.24 -10.01 7.86
N MET A 19 4.80 -10.50 6.74
CA MET A 19 5.66 -9.69 5.87
C MET A 19 4.85 -8.80 4.93
N GLY A 20 3.80 -9.35 4.31
CA GLY A 20 2.96 -8.63 3.36
C GLY A 20 2.27 -7.41 3.97
N SER A 21 1.81 -7.52 5.21
CA SER A 21 1.17 -6.42 5.93
C SER A 21 2.12 -5.25 6.18
N GLY A 22 3.37 -5.53 6.53
CA GLY A 22 4.41 -4.50 6.68
C GLY A 22 4.81 -3.88 5.34
N ILE A 23 4.97 -4.69 4.29
CA ILE A 23 5.27 -4.19 2.93
C ILE A 23 4.15 -3.27 2.45
N LEU A 24 2.89 -3.68 2.61
CA LEU A 24 1.73 -2.90 2.23
C LEU A 24 1.69 -1.56 2.97
N LEU A 25 1.89 -1.56 4.29
CA LEU A 25 1.91 -0.34 5.10
C LEU A 25 2.99 0.65 4.64
N LEU A 26 4.24 0.18 4.54
CA LEU A 26 5.36 1.04 4.15
C LEU A 26 5.21 1.54 2.71
N THR A 27 4.67 0.70 1.81
CA THR A 27 4.37 1.10 0.44
C THR A 27 3.28 2.17 0.41
N ALA A 28 2.24 2.05 1.24
CA ALA A 28 1.19 3.06 1.33
C ALA A 28 1.72 4.42 1.79
N ILE A 29 2.59 4.43 2.81
CA ILE A 29 3.24 5.65 3.31
C ILE A 29 4.07 6.32 2.20
N GLU A 30 4.93 5.56 1.55
CA GLU A 30 5.76 6.07 0.46
C GLU A 30 4.93 6.61 -0.71
N MET A 31 3.86 5.91 -1.09
CA MET A 31 2.95 6.36 -2.15
C MET A 31 2.25 7.67 -1.78
N VAL A 32 1.85 7.83 -0.51
CA VAL A 32 1.26 9.08 -0.01
C VAL A 32 2.28 10.22 -0.06
N ASP A 33 3.50 10.00 0.44
CA ASP A 33 4.57 11.01 0.41
C ASP A 33 4.88 11.46 -1.02
N LEU A 34 4.98 10.51 -1.96
CA LEU A 34 5.16 10.81 -3.38
C LEU A 34 3.96 11.56 -3.98
N SER A 35 2.73 11.25 -3.55
CA SER A 35 1.52 11.90 -4.06
C SER A 35 1.43 13.38 -3.68
N PHE A 36 2.09 13.79 -2.59
CA PHE A 36 2.12 15.19 -2.15
C PHE A 36 3.14 16.06 -2.88
N LEU A 37 4.05 15.46 -3.66
CA LEU A 37 5.03 16.23 -4.43
C LEU A 37 4.34 16.99 -5.58
N PRO A 38 4.62 18.30 -5.77
CA PRO A 38 3.99 19.11 -6.81
C PRO A 38 4.10 18.54 -8.24
N GLU A 39 5.23 17.90 -8.55
CA GLU A 39 5.49 17.23 -9.83
C GLU A 39 4.68 15.96 -10.06
N ASN A 40 4.03 15.42 -9.01
CA ASN A 40 3.23 14.20 -9.06
C ASN A 40 1.73 14.48 -8.93
N LYS A 41 1.29 15.74 -8.91
CA LYS A 41 -0.12 16.14 -8.72
C LYS A 41 -1.12 15.47 -9.68
N ASP A 42 -0.67 15.13 -10.89
CA ASP A 42 -1.50 14.53 -11.94
C ASP A 42 -1.35 12.99 -12.01
N LYS A 43 -0.58 12.39 -11.08
CA LYS A 43 -0.34 10.94 -11.03
C LYS A 43 -1.29 10.26 -10.04
N GLY A 44 -1.88 9.14 -10.45
CA GLY A 44 -2.67 8.27 -9.58
C GLY A 44 -1.81 7.21 -8.90
N PHE A 45 -2.04 6.96 -7.61
CA PHE A 45 -1.36 5.94 -6.83
C PHE A 45 -2.39 4.91 -6.34
N VAL A 46 -2.30 3.68 -6.84
CA VAL A 46 -3.21 2.57 -6.53
C VAL A 46 -2.44 1.45 -5.87
N LEU A 47 -2.83 1.11 -4.65
CA LEU A 47 -2.28 0.01 -3.87
C LEU A 47 -3.35 -1.06 -3.64
N ASN A 48 -3.14 -2.24 -4.20
CA ASN A 48 -4.02 -3.39 -4.01
C ASN A 48 -3.42 -4.36 -3.00
N ALA A 49 -4.27 -4.90 -2.14
CA ALA A 49 -3.94 -5.99 -1.23
C ALA A 49 -4.65 -7.25 -1.69
N MET A 50 -3.92 -8.34 -1.89
CA MET A 50 -4.49 -9.63 -2.28
C MET A 50 -4.01 -10.72 -1.32
N ASP A 51 -4.94 -11.54 -0.88
CA ASP A 51 -4.69 -12.72 -0.05
C ASP A 51 -5.68 -13.83 -0.39
N ILE A 52 -5.51 -15.01 0.20
CA ILE A 52 -6.32 -16.20 -0.09
C ILE A 52 -7.69 -16.19 0.59
N SER A 53 -7.92 -15.30 1.56
CA SER A 53 -9.21 -15.21 2.26
C SER A 53 -9.58 -13.78 2.70
N ASP A 54 -10.88 -13.52 2.69
CA ASP A 54 -11.46 -12.22 3.09
C ASP A 54 -11.28 -11.98 4.60
N GLU A 55 -11.28 -13.02 5.42
CA GLU A 55 -11.03 -12.93 6.87
C GLU A 55 -9.62 -12.40 7.15
N ALA A 56 -8.62 -12.85 6.37
CA ALA A 56 -7.25 -12.39 6.52
C ALA A 56 -7.12 -10.91 6.13
N LEU A 57 -7.73 -10.50 5.01
CA LEU A 57 -7.79 -9.09 4.58
C LEU A 57 -8.54 -8.20 5.59
N SER A 58 -9.59 -8.72 6.22
CA SER A 58 -10.29 -8.01 7.30
C SER A 58 -9.40 -7.81 8.53
N GLY A 59 -8.56 -8.80 8.86
CA GLY A 59 -7.54 -8.71 9.90
C GLY A 59 -6.45 -7.67 9.58
N LEU A 60 -6.00 -7.64 8.32
CA LEU A 60 -5.05 -6.65 7.81
C LEU A 60 -5.55 -5.21 8.03
N MET A 61 -6.82 -4.93 7.73
CA MET A 61 -7.39 -3.59 7.97
C MET A 61 -7.34 -3.17 9.44
N LYS A 62 -7.50 -4.11 10.38
CA LYS A 62 -7.33 -3.83 11.81
C LYS A 62 -5.88 -3.51 12.15
N TYR A 63 -4.94 -4.30 11.61
CA TYR A 63 -3.51 -4.06 11.79
C TYR A 63 -3.10 -2.67 11.31
N LEU A 64 -3.48 -2.29 10.08
CA LEU A 64 -3.11 -0.99 9.50
C LEU A 64 -3.63 0.18 10.34
N LYS A 65 -4.88 0.12 10.81
CA LYS A 65 -5.46 1.19 11.65
C LYS A 65 -4.68 1.41 12.94
N VAL A 66 -4.17 0.35 13.57
CA VAL A 66 -3.37 0.44 14.80
C VAL A 66 -2.01 1.10 14.56
N GLN A 67 -1.44 1.01 13.35
CA GLN A 67 -0.12 1.59 13.08
C GLN A 67 -0.16 3.10 12.76
N VAL A 68 -1.33 3.61 12.38
CA VAL A 68 -1.52 5.02 11.96
C VAL A 68 -2.30 5.85 12.98
N THR A 69 -2.69 5.25 14.11
CA THR A 69 -3.32 5.92 15.26
C THR A 69 -2.32 6.02 16.40
#